data_AF-A0A0R2SFT0-F1
#
_entry.id   AF-A0A0R2SFT0-F1
#
_cell.length_a   1.000
_cell.length_b   1.000
_cell.length_c   1.000
_cell.angle_alpha   90.00
_cell.angle_beta   90.00
_cell.angle_gamma   90.00
#
_symmetry.space_group_name_H-M   'P 1'
#
loop_
_entity.id
_entity.type
_entity.pdbx_description
1 polymer ?
#
loop_
_entity_poly.entity_id
_entity_poly.type
_entity_poly.pdbx_seq_one_letter_code
_entity_poly.pdbx_strand_id
1 'polypeptide(L)'
;MIGIFIIFNDEILGFTFANNRHIGLFFALIATLGASSGNMVHQRNLNHKFPLVESVAYAMLYGSLITLIITQINQTPILFEYTFNYIASLLYLSVFGSVFAFLLYLKLLGNIGAGRSSYVGVLMPVIALLISTVFENLQWQLDLIIGLPFLLIGAILVIHQKIKIIS
;
A
#
# COMPACT_ATOMS: atom_id res chain seq x y z
N MET A 1 12.42 -7.63 -8.11
CA MET A 1 12.37 -6.38 -8.91
C MET A 1 12.05 -6.64 -10.38
N ILE A 2 12.65 -7.65 -11.03
CA ILE A 2 12.37 -7.99 -12.44
C ILE A 2 10.87 -8.15 -12.75
N GLY A 3 10.11 -8.90 -11.93
CA GLY A 3 8.67 -9.07 -12.15
C GLY A 3 7.85 -7.77 -12.08
N ILE A 4 8.21 -6.84 -11.19
CA ILE A 4 7.57 -5.51 -11.12
C ILE A 4 7.90 -4.71 -12.38
N PHE A 5 9.14 -4.77 -12.86
CA PHE A 5 9.56 -4.07 -14.07
C PHE A 5 8.80 -4.56 -15.31
N ILE A 6 8.56 -5.87 -15.42
CA ILE A 6 7.79 -6.46 -16.53
C ILE A 6 6.33 -6.00 -16.45
N ILE A 7 5.69 -6.05 -15.27
CA ILE A 7 4.28 -5.67 -15.11
C ILE A 7 4.03 -4.20 -15.47
N PHE A 8 4.96 -3.30 -15.12
CA PHE A 8 4.82 -1.86 -15.34
C PHE A 8 5.66 -1.35 -16.52
N ASN A 9 6.05 -2.23 -17.44
CA ASN A 9 6.98 -1.90 -18.51
C ASN A 9 6.42 -0.82 -19.44
N ASP A 10 5.13 -0.91 -19.77
CA ASP A 10 4.44 0.05 -20.63
C ASP A 10 4.32 1.42 -19.95
N GLU A 11 4.06 1.47 -18.64
CA GLU A 11 4.04 2.71 -17.88
C GLU A 11 5.43 3.37 -17.78
N ILE A 12 6.49 2.57 -17.68
CA ILE A 12 7.87 3.06 -17.56
C ILE A 12 8.40 3.53 -18.92
N LEU A 13 8.20 2.76 -19.98
CA LEU A 13 8.69 3.08 -21.33
C LEU A 13 7.82 4.12 -22.04
N GLY A 14 6.54 4.19 -21.70
CA GLY A 14 5.62 5.25 -22.15
C GLY A 14 5.84 6.60 -21.45
N PHE A 15 6.82 6.70 -20.55
CA PHE A 15 7.11 7.89 -19.77
C PHE A 15 7.74 8.99 -20.64
N THR A 16 6.91 9.92 -21.10
CA THR A 16 7.34 11.15 -21.78
C THR A 16 7.25 12.36 -20.84
N PHE A 17 8.24 13.26 -20.93
CA PHE A 17 8.27 14.50 -20.12
C PHE A 17 7.12 15.47 -20.44
N ALA A 18 6.42 15.27 -21.55
CA ALA A 18 5.41 16.17 -22.08
C ALA A 18 4.10 16.24 -21.27
N ASN A 19 3.85 15.33 -20.32
CA ASN A 19 2.49 15.12 -19.79
C ASN A 19 2.38 15.17 -18.25
N ASN A 20 3.14 16.07 -17.58
CA ASN A 20 3.15 16.24 -16.11
C ASN A 20 3.43 14.98 -15.25
N ARG A 21 3.74 13.83 -15.86
CA ARG A 21 4.00 12.57 -15.13
C ARG A 21 5.20 12.64 -14.18
N HIS A 22 6.15 13.52 -14.46
CA HIS A 22 7.31 13.79 -13.59
C HIS A 22 6.90 14.36 -12.22
N ILE A 23 5.82 15.14 -12.16
CA ILE A 23 5.25 15.63 -10.89
C ILE A 23 4.66 14.46 -10.10
N GLY A 24 3.94 13.54 -10.78
CA GLY A 24 3.42 12.32 -10.17
C GLY A 24 4.54 11.43 -9.59
N LEU A 25 5.64 11.26 -10.33
CA LEU A 25 6.82 10.51 -9.85
C LEU A 25 7.43 11.17 -8.60
N PHE A 26 7.58 12.48 -8.62
CA PHE A 26 8.09 13.23 -7.47
C PHE A 26 7.20 13.06 -6.23
N PHE A 27 5.88 13.16 -6.39
CA PHE A 27 4.93 12.89 -5.31
C PHE A 27 4.98 11.44 -4.84
N ALA A 28 5.14 10.46 -5.73
CA ALA A 28 5.28 9.06 -5.35
C ALA A 28 6.55 8.80 -4.51
N LEU A 29 7.66 9.47 -4.83
CA LEU A 29 8.89 9.40 -4.03
C LEU A 29 8.68 10.01 -2.64
N ILE A 30 8.08 11.20 -2.56
CA ILE A 30 7.75 11.83 -1.27
C ILE A 30 6.82 10.94 -0.45
N ALA A 31 5.78 10.38 -1.06
CA ALA A 31 4.84 9.48 -0.40
C ALA A 31 5.53 8.22 0.14
N THR A 32 6.43 7.63 -0.65
CA THR A 32 7.19 6.44 -0.24
C THR A 32 8.15 6.74 0.91
N LEU A 33 8.84 7.88 0.87
CA LEU A 33 9.69 8.33 1.97
C LEU A 33 8.86 8.58 3.23
N GLY A 34 7.72 9.25 3.11
CA GLY A 34 6.79 9.48 4.22
C GLY A 34 6.28 8.17 4.83
N ALA A 35 5.89 7.20 4.01
CA ALA A 35 5.45 5.89 4.46
C ALA A 35 6.58 5.11 5.18
N SER A 36 7.80 5.16 4.65
CA SER A 36 8.97 4.52 5.25
C SER A 36 9.33 5.14 6.61
N SER A 37 9.38 6.47 6.69
CA SER A 37 9.60 7.20 7.95
C SER A 37 8.49 6.90 8.96
N GLY A 38 7.22 6.85 8.53
CA GLY A 38 6.09 6.46 9.37
C GLY A 38 6.25 5.06 9.97
N ASN A 39 6.69 4.09 9.15
CA ASN A 39 6.97 2.73 9.63
C ASN A 39 8.13 2.69 10.65
N MET A 40 9.18 3.49 10.48
CA MET A 40 10.27 3.59 11.46
C MET A 40 9.82 4.21 12.79
N VAL A 41 9.02 5.29 12.74
CA VAL A 41 8.41 5.88 13.94
C VAL A 41 7.51 4.88 14.63
N HIS A 42 6.72 4.13 13.87
CA HIS A 42 5.87 3.10 14.44
C HIS A 42 6.68 1.98 15.10
N GLN A 43 7.74 1.50 14.45
CA GLN A 43 8.64 0.51 15.04
C GLN A 43 9.31 1.03 16.32
N ARG A 44 9.69 2.31 16.35
CA ARG A 44 10.18 2.96 17.57
C ARG A 44 9.11 2.97 18.67
N ASN A 45 7.87 3.33 18.36
CA ASN A 45 6.76 3.34 19.32
C ASN A 45 6.51 1.94 19.90
N LEU A 46 6.55 0.91 19.07
CA LEU A 46 6.46 -0.49 19.50
C LEU A 46 7.60 -0.86 20.48
N ASN A 47 8.83 -0.47 20.16
CA ASN A 47 10.00 -0.73 21.03
C ASN A 47 9.88 -0.02 22.40
N HIS A 48 9.21 1.13 22.45
CA HIS A 48 8.95 1.88 23.69
C HIS A 48 7.64 1.47 24.37
N LYS A 49 6.99 0.38 23.92
CA LYS A 49 5.76 -0.18 24.49
C LYS A 49 4.57 0.79 24.49
N PHE A 50 4.50 1.70 23.50
CA PHE A 50 3.31 2.51 23.31
C PHE A 50 2.11 1.62 22.94
N PRO A 51 0.91 1.95 23.42
CA PRO A 51 -0.31 1.25 23.02
C PRO A 51 -0.54 1.35 21.49
N LEU A 52 -0.67 0.20 20.83
CA LEU A 52 -0.74 0.10 19.36
C LEU A 52 -2.00 0.78 18.80
N VAL A 53 -3.16 0.52 19.43
CA VAL A 53 -4.45 0.98 18.92
C VAL A 53 -4.55 2.49 18.98
N GLU A 54 -4.13 3.08 20.10
CA GLU A 54 -4.12 4.52 20.33
C GLU A 54 -3.16 5.22 19.38
N SER A 55 -1.95 4.68 19.18
CA SER A 55 -0.99 5.25 18.23
C SER A 55 -1.53 5.26 16.80
N VAL A 56 -2.22 4.21 16.37
CA VAL A 56 -2.82 4.12 15.03
C VAL A 56 -4.04 5.03 14.92
N ALA A 57 -4.87 5.10 15.97
CA ALA A 57 -6.03 6.00 16.01
C ALA A 57 -5.62 7.47 15.83
N TYR A 58 -4.60 7.93 16.56
CA TYR A 58 -4.07 9.29 16.39
C TYR A 58 -3.47 9.49 15.00
N ALA A 59 -2.70 8.53 14.48
CA ALA A 59 -2.13 8.63 13.13
C ALA A 59 -3.20 8.77 12.04
N MET A 60 -4.27 7.96 12.12
CA MET A 60 -5.40 8.02 11.19
C MET A 60 -6.23 9.31 11.34
N LEU A 61 -6.42 9.78 12.58
CA LEU A 61 -7.11 11.04 12.84
C LEU A 61 -6.35 12.22 12.21
N TYR A 62 -5.05 12.37 12.50
CA TYR A 62 -4.24 13.42 11.91
C TYR A 62 -4.13 13.27 10.40
N GLY A 63 -3.99 12.04 9.88
CA GLY A 63 -3.97 11.77 8.45
C GLY A 63 -5.24 12.25 7.76
N SER A 64 -6.42 11.87 8.28
CA SER A 64 -7.71 12.28 7.71
C SER A 64 -7.96 13.79 7.81
N LEU A 65 -7.56 14.43 8.91
CA LEU A 65 -7.65 15.89 9.06
C LEU A 65 -6.76 16.63 8.05
N ILE A 66 -5.52 16.19 7.86
CA ILE A 66 -4.62 16.77 6.87
C ILE A 66 -5.17 16.57 5.47
N THR A 67 -5.68 15.37 5.15
CA THR A 67 -6.34 15.10 3.86
C THR A 67 -7.53 16.04 3.66
N LEU A 68 -8.37 16.26 4.66
CA LEU A 68 -9.51 17.18 4.60
C LEU A 68 -9.08 18.63 4.35
N ILE A 69 -8.02 19.09 5.01
CA ILE A 69 -7.48 20.45 4.80
C ILE A 69 -6.95 20.59 3.37
N ILE A 70 -6.20 19.61 2.87
CA ILE A 70 -5.63 19.63 1.52
C ILE A 70 -6.75 19.60 0.46
N THR A 71 -7.79 18.80 0.64
CA THR A 71 -8.93 18.76 -0.31
C THR A 71 -9.67 20.10 -0.35
N GLN A 72 -9.84 20.76 0.80
CA GLN A 72 -10.41 22.11 0.86
C GLN A 72 -9.53 23.16 0.16
N ILE A 73 -8.22 23.15 0.39
CA ILE A 73 -7.27 24.07 -0.27
C ILE A 73 -7.30 23.86 -1.80
N ASN A 74 -7.39 22.61 -2.24
CA ASN A 74 -7.45 22.25 -3.65
C ASN A 74 -8.84 22.47 -4.29
N GLN A 75 -9.82 23.01 -3.54
CA GLN A 75 -11.20 23.25 -3.99
C GLN A 75 -11.85 22.00 -4.60
N THR A 76 -11.46 20.81 -4.13
CA THR A 76 -11.99 19.55 -4.65
C THR A 76 -13.40 19.34 -4.08
N PRO A 77 -14.42 19.08 -4.91
CA PRO A 77 -15.78 18.92 -4.42
C PRO A 77 -15.87 17.68 -3.51
N ILE A 78 -16.41 17.85 -2.31
CA ILE A 78 -16.69 16.75 -1.39
C ILE A 78 -18.03 16.13 -1.80
N LEU A 79 -17.95 15.07 -2.60
CA LEU A 79 -19.12 14.31 -3.05
C LEU A 79 -19.54 13.31 -1.96
N PHE A 80 -20.50 13.72 -1.13
CA PHE A 80 -21.11 12.85 -0.13
C PHE A 80 -22.55 12.54 -0.50
N GLU A 81 -22.83 11.27 -0.78
CA GLU A 81 -24.18 10.80 -1.09
C GLU A 81 -24.85 10.20 0.15
N TYR A 82 -26.04 10.68 0.49
CA TYR A 82 -26.84 10.16 1.61
C TYR A 82 -27.57 8.86 1.24
N THR A 83 -26.92 7.96 0.50
CA THR A 83 -27.48 6.66 0.14
C THR A 83 -26.94 5.58 1.08
N PHE A 84 -27.78 4.59 1.40
CA PHE A 84 -27.37 3.47 2.26
C PHE A 84 -26.14 2.75 1.68
N ASN A 85 -26.10 2.54 0.36
CA ASN A 85 -24.98 1.87 -0.30
C ASN A 85 -23.66 2.64 -0.14
N TYR A 86 -23.69 3.97 -0.35
CA TYR A 86 -22.49 4.80 -0.18
C TYR A 86 -21.99 4.75 1.27
N ILE A 87 -22.87 5.00 2.24
CA ILE A 87 -22.50 5.00 3.66
C ILE A 87 -22.00 3.63 4.11
N ALA A 88 -22.66 2.54 3.69
CA ALA A 88 -22.24 1.18 4.00
C ALA A 88 -20.86 0.85 3.41
N SER A 89 -20.60 1.23 2.15
CA SER A 89 -19.29 1.03 1.52
C SER A 89 -18.19 1.84 2.19
N LEU A 90 -18.48 3.10 2.55
CA LEU A 90 -17.54 3.99 3.23
C LEU A 90 -17.17 3.44 4.61
N LEU A 91 -18.17 3.05 5.42
CA LEU A 91 -17.93 2.44 6.72
C LEU A 91 -17.18 1.11 6.62
N TYR A 92 -17.55 0.25 5.67
CA TYR A 92 -16.85 -1.00 5.43
C TYR A 92 -15.37 -0.77 5.12
N LEU A 93 -15.07 0.14 4.19
CA LEU A 93 -13.70 0.43 3.77
C LEU A 93 -12.90 1.12 4.88
N SER A 94 -13.49 2.08 5.60
CA SER A 94 -12.81 2.77 6.70
C SER A 94 -12.49 1.83 7.85
N VAL A 95 -13.42 0.95 8.24
CA VAL A 95 -13.21 0.05 9.38
C VAL A 95 -12.38 -1.17 8.99
N PHE A 96 -12.82 -1.96 8.02
CA PHE A 96 -12.16 -3.22 7.66
C PHE A 96 -10.97 -2.99 6.73
N GLY A 97 -11.13 -2.13 5.72
CA GLY A 97 -10.10 -1.84 4.72
C GLY A 97 -8.96 -0.96 5.24
N SER A 98 -9.20 -0.13 6.26
CA SER A 98 -8.20 0.77 6.83
C SER A 98 -7.83 0.39 8.27
N VAL A 99 -8.72 0.59 9.26
CA VAL A 99 -8.38 0.43 10.69
C VAL A 99 -7.88 -0.98 10.99
N PHE A 100 -8.65 -2.02 10.68
CA PHE A 100 -8.24 -3.40 10.95
C PHE A 100 -7.04 -3.83 10.10
N ALA A 101 -7.02 -3.46 8.82
CA ALA A 101 -5.91 -3.77 7.93
C ALA A 101 -4.58 -3.21 8.46
N PHE A 102 -4.55 -1.95 8.89
CA PHE A 102 -3.36 -1.32 9.46
C PHE A 102 -2.98 -1.92 10.81
N LEU A 103 -3.94 -2.17 11.70
CA LEU A 103 -3.64 -2.80 12.99
C LEU A 103 -3.03 -4.19 12.82
N LEU A 104 -3.58 -5.00 11.91
CA LEU A 104 -3.04 -6.32 11.59
C LEU A 104 -1.67 -6.22 10.94
N TYR A 105 -1.48 -5.30 9.98
CA TYR A 105 -0.19 -5.06 9.35
C TYR A 105 0.89 -4.68 10.37
N LEU A 106 0.60 -3.75 11.27
CA LEU A 106 1.56 -3.27 12.26
C LEU A 106 1.82 -4.29 13.36
N LYS A 107 0.80 -5.07 13.75
CA LYS A 107 0.99 -6.23 14.63
C LYS A 107 1.87 -7.30 13.98
N LEU A 108 1.68 -7.55 12.69
CA LEU A 108 2.52 -8.48 11.91
C LEU A 108 3.97 -7.96 11.83
N LEU A 109 4.14 -6.66 11.56
CA LEU A 109 5.43 -5.98 11.53
C LEU A 109 6.18 -6.12 12.86
N GLY A 110 5.49 -5.91 13.98
CA GLY A 110 6.06 -6.07 15.32
C GLY A 110 6.45 -7.51 15.65
N ASN A 111 5.65 -8.50 15.22
CA ASN A 111 5.87 -9.90 15.55
C ASN A 111 6.95 -10.59 14.70
N ILE A 112 7.00 -10.30 13.39
CA ILE A 112 7.82 -11.04 12.42
C ILE A 112 8.99 -10.20 11.86
N GLY A 113 9.03 -8.91 12.19
CA GLY A 113 10.08 -7.96 11.78
C GLY A 113 9.92 -7.43 10.35
N ALA A 114 10.57 -6.28 10.09
CA ALA A 114 10.44 -5.51 8.85
C ALA A 114 10.79 -6.30 7.57
N GLY A 115 11.74 -7.23 7.66
CA GLY A 115 12.15 -8.06 6.52
C GLY A 115 11.05 -8.99 6.01
N ARG A 116 10.27 -9.60 6.92
CA ARG A 116 9.18 -10.51 6.56
C ARG A 116 7.85 -9.78 6.34
N SER A 117 7.60 -8.67 7.02
CA SER A 117 6.39 -7.87 6.75
C SER A 117 6.38 -7.25 5.35
N SER A 118 7.56 -7.06 4.75
CA SER A 118 7.72 -6.57 3.37
C SER A 118 7.03 -7.46 2.33
N TYR A 119 6.72 -8.74 2.64
CA TYR A 119 5.97 -9.62 1.74
C TYR A 119 4.53 -9.16 1.51
N VAL A 120 3.93 -8.46 2.47
CA VAL A 120 2.57 -7.92 2.29
C VAL A 120 2.52 -6.99 1.08
N GLY A 121 3.59 -6.21 0.84
CA GLY A 121 3.70 -5.35 -0.33
C GLY A 121 3.80 -6.09 -1.66
N VAL A 122 4.32 -7.33 -1.65
CA VAL A 122 4.40 -8.17 -2.85
C VAL A 122 3.07 -8.89 -3.12
N LEU A 123 2.34 -9.27 -2.07
CA LEU A 123 1.02 -9.89 -2.21
C LEU A 123 -0.06 -8.92 -2.69
N MET A 124 0.06 -7.63 -2.37
CA MET A 124 -0.91 -6.62 -2.78
C MET A 124 -1.23 -6.63 -4.29
N PRO A 125 -0.27 -6.50 -5.22
CA PRO A 125 -0.55 -6.52 -6.65
C PRO A 125 -1.12 -7.87 -7.11
N VAL A 126 -0.72 -8.99 -6.50
CA VAL A 126 -1.28 -10.31 -6.80
C VAL A 126 -2.77 -10.36 -6.47
N ILE A 127 -3.13 -9.93 -5.26
CA ILE A 127 -4.53 -9.89 -4.81
C ILE A 127 -5.34 -8.92 -5.66
N ALA A 128 -4.78 -7.76 -6.01
CA ALA A 128 -5.43 -6.80 -6.91
C ALA A 128 -5.74 -7.41 -8.27
N LEU A 129 -4.78 -8.09 -8.91
CA LEU A 129 -4.99 -8.75 -10.20
C LEU A 129 -6.03 -9.88 -10.12
N LEU A 130 -6.04 -10.66 -9.05
CA LEU A 130 -7.04 -11.71 -8.84
C LEU A 130 -8.45 -11.10 -8.71
N ILE A 131 -8.59 -10.04 -7.93
CA ILE A 131 -9.87 -9.32 -7.77
C ILE A 131 -10.31 -8.73 -9.10
N SER A 132 -9.46 -8.00 -9.83
CA SER A 132 -9.81 -7.47 -11.16
C SER A 132 -10.14 -8.57 -12.17
N THR A 133 -9.51 -9.75 -12.09
CA THR A 133 -9.87 -10.88 -12.95
C THR A 133 -11.29 -11.38 -12.68
N VAL A 134 -11.69 -11.47 -11.41
CA VAL A 134 -13.01 -11.98 -11.01
C VAL A 134 -14.11 -10.94 -11.20
N PHE A 135 -13.83 -9.67 -10.88
CA PHE A 135 -14.86 -8.62 -10.80
C PHE A 135 -14.87 -7.68 -12.01
N GLU A 136 -13.75 -7.51 -12.72
CA GLU A 136 -13.59 -6.51 -13.78
C GLU A 136 -13.35 -7.14 -15.17
N ASN A 137 -13.41 -8.47 -15.29
CA ASN A 137 -13.08 -9.21 -16.53
C ASN A 137 -11.73 -8.79 -17.13
N LEU A 138 -10.71 -8.66 -16.27
CA LEU A 138 -9.38 -8.22 -16.67
C LEU A 138 -8.85 -9.06 -17.85
N GLN A 139 -8.47 -8.37 -18.93
CA GLN A 139 -7.81 -9.00 -20.06
C GLN A 139 -6.35 -9.25 -19.72
N TRP A 140 -5.97 -10.52 -19.65
CA TRP A 140 -4.60 -10.92 -19.37
C TRP A 140 -3.68 -10.56 -20.54
N GLN A 141 -2.90 -9.50 -20.35
CA GLN A 141 -1.84 -9.11 -21.28
C GLN A 141 -0.57 -9.94 -21.01
N LEU A 142 0.30 -10.04 -22.01
CA LEU A 142 1.55 -10.80 -21.94
C LEU A 142 2.43 -10.38 -20.75
N ASP A 143 2.46 -9.09 -20.43
CA ASP A 143 3.25 -8.55 -19.32
C ASP A 143 2.76 -9.03 -17.95
N LEU A 144 1.43 -9.18 -17.79
CA LEU A 144 0.84 -9.73 -16.57
C LEU A 144 1.08 -11.24 -16.46
N ILE A 145 0.97 -11.96 -17.58
CA ILE A 145 1.19 -13.42 -17.64
C ILE A 145 2.63 -13.78 -17.31
N ILE A 146 3.60 -13.00 -17.77
CA ILE A 146 5.03 -13.24 -17.53
C ILE A 146 5.47 -12.63 -16.20
N GLY A 147 5.03 -11.42 -15.89
CA GLY A 147 5.45 -10.68 -14.71
C GLY A 147 4.95 -11.28 -13.39
N LEU A 148 3.72 -11.82 -13.36
CA LEU A 148 3.13 -12.42 -12.16
C LEU A 148 3.93 -13.64 -11.65
N PRO A 149 4.29 -14.64 -12.48
CA PRO A 149 5.19 -15.72 -12.07
C PRO A 149 6.53 -15.23 -11.52
N PHE A 150 7.18 -14.27 -12.19
CA PHE A 150 8.47 -13.72 -11.71
C PHE A 150 8.33 -13.01 -10.36
N LEU A 151 7.21 -12.31 -10.14
CA LEU A 151 6.90 -11.65 -8.88
C LEU A 151 6.67 -12.69 -7.77
N LEU A 152 5.92 -13.76 -8.05
CA LEU A 152 5.67 -14.85 -7.11
C LEU A 152 6.94 -15.64 -6.76
N ILE A 153 7.77 -15.98 -7.76
CA ILE A 153 9.06 -16.64 -7.55
C ILE A 153 9.96 -15.78 -6.66
N GLY A 154 10.03 -14.47 -6.92
CA GLY A 154 10.76 -13.53 -6.08
C GLY A 154 10.28 -13.53 -4.63
N ALA A 155 8.95 -13.53 -4.41
CA ALA A 155 8.39 -13.63 -3.07
C ALA A 155 8.79 -14.93 -2.37
N ILE A 156 8.65 -16.07 -3.05
CA ILE A 156 8.93 -17.41 -2.53
C ILE A 156 10.41 -17.57 -2.17
N LEU A 157 11.34 -17.10 -3.02
CA LEU A 157 12.77 -17.23 -2.79
C LEU A 157 13.21 -16.52 -1.51
N VAL A 158 12.68 -15.31 -1.25
CA VAL A 158 13.04 -14.55 -0.06
C VAL A 158 12.39 -15.17 1.18
N ILE A 159 11.15 -15.69 1.10
CA ILE A 159 10.50 -16.39 2.22
C ILE A 159 11.32 -17.61 2.66
N HIS A 160 11.89 -18.35 1.71
CA HIS A 160 12.73 -19.51 1.96
C HIS A 160 14.18 -19.16 2.33
N GLN A 161 14.57 -17.88 2.28
CA GLN A 161 15.90 -17.46 2.68
C GLN A 161 16.01 -17.53 4.21
N LYS A 162 16.79 -18.50 4.72
CA LYS A 162 17.13 -18.57 6.14
C LYS A 162 17.92 -17.30 6.51
N ILE A 163 17.32 -16.43 7.31
CA ILE A 163 18.00 -15.28 7.90
C ILE A 163 19.13 -15.85 8.78
N LYS A 164 20.38 -15.60 8.37
CA LYS A 164 21.55 -15.89 9.21
C LYS A 164 21.48 -14.91 10.37
N ILE A 165 21.03 -15.38 11.54
CA ILE A 165 21.08 -14.59 12.78
C ILE A 165 22.57 -14.38 13.05
N ILE A 166 23.04 -13.15 12.85
CA ILE A 166 24.37 -12.75 13.29
C ILE A 166 24.24 -12.60 14.80
N SER A 167 24.71 -13.61 15.54
CA SER A 167 24.83 -13.64 17.00
C SER A 167 25.95 -12.74 17.48
#